data_AF-A0A8J3TNU4-F1
#
_entry.id   AF-A0A8J3TNU4-F1
#
_cell.length_a   1.000
_cell.length_b   1.000
_cell.length_c   1.000
_cell.angle_alpha   90.00
_cell.angle_beta   90.00
_cell.angle_gamma   90.00
#
_symmetry.space_group_name_H-M   'P 1'
#
loop_
_entity.id
_entity.type
_entity.pdbx_description
1 polymer ?
#
loop_
_entity_poly.entity_id
_entity_poly.type
_entity_poly.pdbx_seq_one_letter_code
_entity_poly.pdbx_strand_id
1 'polypeptide(L)'
;MPSADWTRAVATMLPPVSGRTWTAVLLVCVSTVAGAWLARRNSRRLTAWLAITSALMLVTALVDLLPDAWSDAVASGVPLWAVGLAAAFGFLVITHYSHKSCACDLETVRQRVAEHAPGRHRRMRDAVGAAVFGGMETAAALTLHRAIEGATLALNASLVVVVALMVHSASEGLALAALLDVGGQRLTPWLVVACVSPAVGVLTATFSPLPGQVVPILLGMVTGVALRTAIAGMQHAASRHERGFLSKRHLDAAAAIVVTGGVVLVAAHGVRAHREQDGHPVASASITPTATPESTSSPMTRADLGTAVASGRMSLADVLRDDSGVAGRVGVLWILRHLPGHGSAEVGALLAAIGVDGRSHVGDLDSRERSALVKTFH
;
A
#
# COMPACT_ATOMS: atom_id res chain seq x y z
N MET A 1 -20.47 -32.31 11.94
CA MET A 1 -19.01 -32.53 11.87
C MET A 1 -18.63 -32.59 10.40
N PRO A 2 -17.78 -31.68 9.89
CA PRO A 2 -17.32 -31.75 8.51
C PRO A 2 -16.56 -33.07 8.28
N SER A 3 -16.84 -33.77 7.19
CA SER A 3 -16.17 -35.03 6.83
C SER A 3 -14.69 -34.77 6.50
N ALA A 4 -13.83 -35.75 6.76
CA ALA A 4 -12.39 -35.70 6.44
C ALA A 4 -12.08 -35.51 4.93
N ASP A 5 -13.10 -35.56 4.09
CA ASP A 5 -13.02 -35.28 2.66
C ASP A 5 -13.10 -33.79 2.35
N TRP A 6 -13.81 -33.02 3.19
CA TRP A 6 -13.91 -31.57 3.03
C TRP A 6 -12.59 -30.87 3.34
N THR A 7 -11.87 -31.33 4.37
CA THR A 7 -10.54 -30.80 4.72
C THR A 7 -9.49 -31.11 3.64
N ARG A 8 -9.55 -32.29 3.00
CA ARG A 8 -8.68 -32.62 1.87
C ARG A 8 -9.00 -31.81 0.61
N ALA A 9 -10.28 -31.63 0.29
CA ALA A 9 -10.70 -30.83 -0.86
C ALA A 9 -10.28 -29.36 -0.73
N VAL A 10 -10.44 -28.76 0.46
CA VAL A 10 -10.02 -27.38 0.71
C VAL A 10 -8.49 -27.24 0.70
N ALA A 11 -7.76 -28.22 1.26
CA ALA A 11 -6.30 -28.21 1.26
C ALA A 11 -5.69 -28.27 -0.15
N THR A 12 -6.37 -28.92 -1.11
CA THR A 12 -5.92 -28.97 -2.50
C THR A 12 -6.25 -27.74 -3.32
N MET A 13 -7.22 -26.91 -2.90
CA MET A 13 -7.65 -25.72 -3.64
C MET A 13 -6.87 -24.46 -3.29
N LEU A 14 -6.20 -24.43 -2.14
CA LEU A 14 -5.43 -23.26 -1.72
C LEU A 14 -4.01 -23.35 -2.27
N PRO A 15 -3.54 -22.36 -3.05
CA PRO A 15 -2.14 -22.30 -3.41
C PRO A 15 -1.30 -22.25 -2.12
N PRO A 16 -0.20 -23.01 -2.02
CA PRO A 16 0.62 -23.02 -0.83
C PRO A 16 1.12 -21.60 -0.57
N VAL A 17 0.70 -21.00 0.54
CA VAL A 17 1.20 -19.70 0.97
C VAL A 17 2.72 -19.82 1.10
N SER A 18 3.44 -18.98 0.36
CA SER A 18 4.91 -19.04 0.34
C SER A 18 5.45 -18.90 1.76
N GLY A 19 6.42 -19.75 2.13
CA GLY A 19 7.08 -19.66 3.44
C GLY A 19 7.63 -18.25 3.73
N ARG A 20 7.95 -17.48 2.68
CA ARG A 20 8.38 -16.08 2.76
C ARG A 20 7.32 -15.17 3.42
N THR A 21 6.05 -15.33 3.07
CA THR A 21 4.96 -14.52 3.64
C THR A 21 4.84 -14.78 5.14
N TRP A 22 4.92 -16.03 5.58
CA TRP A 22 4.90 -16.37 7.00
C TRP A 22 6.13 -15.85 7.76
N THR A 23 7.32 -15.88 7.14
CA THR A 23 8.50 -15.24 7.75
C THR A 23 8.32 -13.73 7.90
N ALA A 24 7.68 -13.06 6.94
CA ALA A 24 7.38 -11.63 7.04
C ALA A 24 6.39 -11.33 8.17
N VAL A 25 5.32 -12.12 8.28
CA VAL A 25 4.35 -12.00 9.39
C VAL A 25 5.05 -12.19 10.74
N LEU A 26 5.93 -13.19 10.87
CA LEU A 26 6.68 -13.43 12.11
C LEU A 26 7.58 -12.24 12.45
N LEU A 27 8.31 -11.69 11.48
CA LEU A 27 9.15 -10.52 11.67
C LEU A 27 8.33 -9.29 12.12
N VAL A 28 7.18 -9.07 11.52
CA VAL A 28 6.22 -8.03 11.91
C VAL A 28 5.74 -8.23 13.35
N CYS A 29 5.39 -9.46 13.74
CA CYS A 29 4.99 -9.79 15.11
C CYS A 29 6.10 -9.48 16.12
N VAL A 30 7.32 -9.97 15.87
CA VAL A 30 8.49 -9.75 16.72
C VAL A 30 8.79 -8.25 16.84
N SER A 31 8.70 -7.51 15.74
CA SER A 31 8.91 -6.07 15.72
C SER A 31 7.91 -5.34 16.63
N THR A 32 6.62 -5.72 16.58
CA THR A 32 5.57 -5.21 17.48
C THR A 32 5.91 -5.40 18.95
N VAL A 33 6.29 -6.64 19.30
CA VAL A 33 6.60 -6.99 20.68
C VAL A 33 7.82 -6.23 21.17
N ALA A 34 8.85 -6.11 20.31
CA ALA A 34 10.03 -5.31 20.60
C ALA A 34 9.68 -3.83 20.83
N GLY A 35 8.79 -3.28 20.01
CA GLY A 35 8.24 -1.93 20.17
C GLY A 35 7.52 -1.71 21.50
N ALA A 36 6.59 -2.60 21.83
CA ALA A 36 5.84 -2.57 23.08
C ALA A 36 6.74 -2.75 24.31
N TRP A 37 7.77 -3.60 24.20
CA TRP A 37 8.77 -3.77 25.24
C TRP A 37 9.65 -2.53 25.42
N LEU A 38 10.08 -1.90 24.32
CA LEU A 38 10.88 -0.68 24.34
C LEU A 38 10.11 0.48 24.98
N ALA A 39 8.80 0.57 24.74
CA ALA A 39 7.92 1.54 25.39
C ALA A 39 7.98 1.44 26.92
N ARG A 40 7.89 0.22 27.46
CA ARG A 40 7.94 0.00 28.91
C ARG A 40 9.29 0.35 29.51
N ARG A 41 10.38 0.13 28.77
CA ARG A 41 11.74 0.33 29.29
C ARG A 41 12.21 1.79 29.22
N ASN A 42 11.69 2.60 28.28
CA ASN A 42 12.27 3.91 27.99
C ASN A 42 11.23 5.02 27.78
N SER A 43 10.35 5.21 28.76
CA SER A 43 9.23 6.17 28.72
C SER A 43 9.66 7.60 28.36
N ARG A 44 10.87 8.03 28.76
CA ARG A 44 11.40 9.37 28.47
C ARG A 44 11.74 9.59 27.00
N ARG A 45 12.12 8.55 26.25
CA ARG A 45 12.47 8.68 24.82
C ARG A 45 11.30 8.45 23.88
N LEU A 46 10.12 8.09 24.41
CA LEU A 46 8.95 7.75 23.60
C LEU A 46 8.54 8.87 22.64
N THR A 47 8.59 10.13 23.08
CA THR A 47 8.18 11.27 22.24
C THR A 47 9.04 11.39 20.97
N ALA A 48 10.35 11.17 21.08
CA ALA A 48 11.25 11.24 19.92
C ALA A 48 10.99 10.08 18.95
N TRP A 49 10.82 8.86 19.48
CA TRP A 49 10.49 7.68 18.66
C TRP A 49 9.15 7.84 17.95
N LEU A 50 8.11 8.31 18.64
CA LEU A 50 6.80 8.58 18.04
C LEU A 50 6.89 9.59 16.89
N ALA A 51 7.70 10.65 17.03
CA ALA A 51 7.90 11.63 15.98
C ALA A 51 8.56 11.01 14.74
N ILE A 52 9.64 10.25 14.94
CA ILE A 52 10.39 9.57 13.88
C ILE A 52 9.47 8.59 13.13
N THR A 53 8.74 7.75 13.88
CA THR A 53 7.76 6.83 13.30
C THR A 53 6.71 7.57 12.48
N SER A 54 6.10 8.61 13.05
CA SER A 54 4.99 9.30 12.41
C SER A 54 5.44 9.90 11.08
N ALA A 55 6.66 10.43 11.03
CA ALA A 55 7.25 10.93 9.81
C ALA A 55 7.60 9.81 8.81
N LEU A 56 8.14 8.67 9.26
CA LEU A 56 8.36 7.51 8.38
C LEU A 56 7.06 6.97 7.79
N MET A 57 6.01 6.85 8.60
CA MET A 57 4.67 6.42 8.17
C MET A 57 4.08 7.38 7.14
N LEU A 58 4.27 8.69 7.33
CA LEU A 58 3.88 9.70 6.34
C LEU A 58 4.60 9.49 5.01
N VAL A 59 5.91 9.28 5.04
CA VAL A 59 6.72 9.05 3.85
C VAL A 59 6.27 7.78 3.14
N THR A 60 6.09 6.66 3.85
CA THR A 60 5.61 5.40 3.26
C THR A 60 4.22 5.57 2.63
N ALA A 61 3.29 6.25 3.31
CA ALA A 61 1.96 6.50 2.74
C ALA A 61 2.01 7.30 1.43
N LEU A 62 2.89 8.30 1.35
CA LEU A 62 2.98 9.20 0.19
C LEU A 62 3.85 8.66 -0.95
N VAL A 63 4.89 7.89 -0.65
CA VAL A 63 5.89 7.43 -1.63
C VAL A 63 5.64 6.00 -2.10
N ASP A 64 5.00 5.17 -1.27
CA ASP A 64 4.76 3.75 -1.57
C ASP A 64 3.28 3.51 -1.87
N LEU A 65 2.41 3.73 -0.88
CA LEU A 65 0.99 3.37 -1.01
C LEU A 65 0.22 4.23 -2.02
N LEU A 66 0.45 5.54 -2.05
CA LEU A 66 -0.27 6.44 -2.93
C LEU A 66 0.09 6.24 -4.41
N PRO A 67 1.39 6.12 -4.80
CA PRO A 67 1.76 5.84 -6.18
C PRO A 67 1.27 4.46 -6.65
N ASP A 68 1.34 3.44 -5.79
CA ASP A 68 0.85 2.09 -6.09
C ASP A 68 -0.68 2.09 -6.30
N ALA A 69 -1.44 2.77 -5.42
CA ALA A 69 -2.89 2.91 -5.58
C ALA A 69 -3.26 3.59 -6.91
N TRP A 70 -2.46 4.58 -7.33
CA TRP A 70 -2.66 5.31 -8.57
C TRP A 70 -2.34 4.45 -9.80
N SER A 71 -1.19 3.77 -9.81
CA SER A 71 -0.77 2.92 -10.93
C SER A 71 -1.74 1.74 -11.12
N ASP A 72 -2.15 1.09 -10.03
CA ASP A 72 -3.12 0.00 -10.03
C ASP A 72 -4.51 0.45 -10.50
N ALA A 73 -4.92 1.67 -10.15
CA ALA A 73 -6.18 2.24 -10.62
C ALA A 73 -6.17 2.45 -12.14
N VAL A 74 -5.09 3.01 -12.68
CA VAL A 74 -4.92 3.19 -14.13
C VAL A 74 -4.91 1.82 -14.84
N ALA A 75 -4.18 0.85 -14.30
CA ALA A 75 -4.10 -0.51 -14.87
C ALA A 75 -5.45 -1.23 -14.85
N SER A 76 -6.24 -1.04 -13.80
CA SER A 76 -7.54 -1.71 -13.60
C SER A 76 -8.73 -0.95 -14.18
N GLY A 77 -8.50 0.21 -14.83
CA GLY A 77 -9.56 1.07 -15.35
C GLY A 77 -10.42 1.74 -14.28
N VAL A 78 -9.94 1.80 -13.03
CA VAL A 78 -10.63 2.49 -11.94
C VAL A 78 -10.37 3.99 -12.06
N PRO A 79 -11.41 4.84 -12.00
CA PRO A 79 -11.20 6.27 -12.11
C PRO A 79 -10.44 6.81 -10.89
N LEU A 80 -9.44 7.65 -11.14
CA LEU A 80 -8.54 8.18 -10.10
C LEU A 80 -9.25 8.97 -8.99
N TRP A 81 -10.39 9.59 -9.29
CA TRP A 81 -11.19 10.27 -8.27
C TRP A 81 -11.74 9.29 -7.22
N ALA A 82 -11.99 8.03 -7.58
CA ALA A 82 -12.47 7.02 -6.62
C ALA A 82 -11.39 6.68 -5.59
N VAL A 83 -10.13 6.58 -6.02
CA VAL A 83 -8.98 6.40 -5.12
C VAL A 83 -8.83 7.61 -4.20
N GLY A 84 -8.93 8.83 -4.75
CA GLY A 84 -8.89 10.06 -3.97
C GLY A 84 -10.02 10.17 -2.93
N LEU A 85 -11.25 9.81 -3.30
CA LEU A 85 -12.39 9.77 -2.38
C LEU A 85 -12.22 8.68 -1.31
N ALA A 86 -11.69 7.52 -1.66
CA ALA A 86 -11.41 6.46 -0.70
C ALA A 86 -10.36 6.91 0.33
N ALA A 87 -9.29 7.58 -0.11
CA ALA A 87 -8.30 8.18 0.77
C ALA A 87 -8.91 9.26 1.68
N ALA A 88 -9.70 10.18 1.12
CA ALA A 88 -10.40 11.18 1.91
C ALA A 88 -11.33 10.53 2.95
N PHE A 89 -12.07 9.48 2.56
CA PHE A 89 -12.94 8.73 3.44
C PHE A 89 -12.16 8.08 4.59
N GLY A 90 -11.07 7.35 4.29
CA GLY A 90 -10.21 6.75 5.32
C GLY A 90 -9.66 7.78 6.30
N PHE A 91 -9.20 8.93 5.79
CA PHE A 91 -8.73 10.05 6.60
C PHE A 91 -9.83 10.63 7.51
N LEU A 92 -11.02 10.85 6.96
CA LEU A 92 -12.16 11.42 7.67
C LEU A 92 -12.71 10.49 8.74
N VAL A 93 -12.79 9.18 8.47
CA VAL A 93 -13.23 8.17 9.44
C VAL A 93 -12.35 8.23 10.68
N ILE A 94 -11.02 8.18 10.53
CA ILE A 94 -10.09 8.28 11.66
C ILE A 94 -10.19 9.63 12.35
N THR A 95 -10.35 10.72 11.59
CA THR A 95 -10.51 12.06 12.14
C THR A 95 -11.76 12.17 13.01
N HIS A 96 -12.88 11.62 12.54
CA HIS A 96 -14.17 11.66 13.24
C HIS A 96 -14.10 10.93 14.58
N TYR A 97 -13.53 9.72 14.58
CA TYR A 97 -13.35 8.92 15.79
C TYR A 97 -12.32 9.55 16.74
N SER A 98 -11.24 10.15 16.21
CA SER A 98 -10.24 10.84 17.04
C SER A 98 -10.77 12.14 17.67
N HIS A 99 -11.61 12.91 16.95
CA HIS A 99 -12.09 14.21 17.41
C HIS A 99 -13.04 14.07 18.61
N LYS A 100 -13.92 13.07 18.61
CA LYS A 100 -14.84 12.81 19.73
C LYS A 100 -14.10 12.48 21.03
N SER A 101 -12.91 11.90 20.93
CA SER A 101 -12.09 11.55 22.09
C SER A 101 -11.35 12.75 22.72
N CYS A 102 -11.12 13.85 21.99
CA CYS A 102 -10.40 15.02 22.50
C CYS A 102 -11.29 16.15 23.04
N ALA A 103 -12.55 16.26 22.61
CA ALA A 103 -13.40 17.39 22.96
C ALA A 103 -13.90 17.38 24.42
N CYS A 104 -13.91 16.23 25.10
CA CYS A 104 -14.47 16.13 26.46
C CYS A 104 -13.46 16.31 27.61
N ASP A 105 -12.15 16.36 27.34
CA ASP A 105 -11.14 16.30 28.42
C ASP A 105 -10.49 17.66 28.74
N LEU A 106 -10.38 18.57 27.77
CA LEU A 106 -9.70 19.86 28.00
C LEU A 106 -10.55 20.86 28.80
N GLU A 107 -11.86 20.87 28.59
CA GLU A 107 -12.78 21.77 29.29
C GLU A 107 -12.95 21.37 30.76
N THR A 108 -12.97 20.06 31.03
CA THR A 108 -13.08 19.47 32.37
C THR A 108 -11.81 19.62 33.21
N VAL A 109 -10.64 19.83 32.60
CA VAL A 109 -9.37 20.09 33.32
C VAL A 109 -9.17 21.59 33.59
N ARG A 110 -9.56 22.47 32.65
CA ARG A 110 -9.43 23.92 32.84
C ARG A 110 -10.40 24.45 33.90
N GLN A 111 -11.55 23.80 34.08
CA GLN A 111 -12.53 24.15 35.10
C GLN A 111 -12.20 23.61 36.51
N ARG A 112 -11.14 22.80 36.68
CA ARG A 112 -10.73 22.18 37.96
C ARG A 112 -9.70 22.98 38.78
N VAL A 113 -9.21 24.12 38.30
CA VAL A 113 -8.29 24.97 39.10
C VAL A 113 -9.06 26.00 39.96
N ALA A 114 -10.38 26.13 39.78
CA ALA A 114 -11.14 27.15 40.51
C ALA A 114 -11.87 26.69 41.79
N GLU A 115 -12.28 25.42 41.95
CA GLU A 115 -13.16 25.08 43.09
C GLU A 115 -12.83 23.75 43.80
N HIS A 116 -12.40 23.94 45.05
CA HIS A 116 -12.33 23.10 46.25
C HIS A 116 -12.99 21.68 46.23
N ALA A 117 -12.27 20.71 46.83
CA ALA A 117 -12.60 19.30 47.07
C ALA A 117 -13.91 19.06 47.86
N PRO A 118 -14.49 17.83 48.00
CA PRO A 118 -14.00 16.49 47.60
C PRO A 118 -15.03 15.61 46.85
N GLY A 119 -14.56 14.66 46.03
CA GLY A 119 -15.44 13.68 45.39
C GLY A 119 -14.69 12.52 44.74
N ARG A 120 -14.20 11.57 45.55
CA ARG A 120 -13.45 10.37 45.10
C ARG A 120 -14.25 9.51 44.09
N HIS A 121 -15.58 9.60 44.14
CA HIS A 121 -16.50 8.85 43.27
C HIS A 121 -16.56 9.40 41.84
N ARG A 122 -16.36 10.71 41.64
CA ARG A 122 -16.40 11.32 40.30
C ARG A 122 -15.12 11.05 39.51
N ARG A 123 -13.96 11.01 40.19
CA ARG A 123 -12.68 10.58 39.58
C ARG A 123 -12.73 9.15 39.06
N MET A 124 -13.43 8.24 39.74
CA MET A 124 -13.54 6.85 39.29
C MET A 124 -14.44 6.74 38.06
N ARG A 125 -15.54 7.51 37.99
CA ARG A 125 -16.43 7.53 36.82
C ARG A 125 -15.79 8.20 35.59
N ASP A 126 -15.06 9.30 35.79
CA ASP A 126 -14.34 9.98 34.71
C ASP A 126 -13.15 9.14 34.21
N ALA A 127 -12.41 8.48 35.11
CA ALA A 127 -11.32 7.57 34.73
C ALA A 127 -11.84 6.32 34.02
N VAL A 128 -12.99 5.77 34.42
CA VAL A 128 -13.63 4.64 33.74
C VAL A 128 -14.15 5.06 32.36
N GLY A 129 -14.72 6.26 32.22
CA GLY A 129 -15.15 6.79 30.91
C GLY A 129 -13.98 6.99 29.94
N ALA A 130 -12.87 7.58 30.41
CA ALA A 130 -11.68 7.80 29.60
C ALA A 130 -10.94 6.48 29.25
N ALA A 131 -10.86 5.54 30.19
CA ALA A 131 -10.16 4.27 29.99
C ALA A 131 -10.94 3.26 29.14
N VAL A 132 -12.27 3.24 29.22
CA VAL A 132 -13.10 2.25 28.50
C VAL A 132 -13.30 2.63 27.03
N PHE A 133 -13.48 3.92 26.71
CA PHE A 133 -13.75 4.33 25.34
C PHE A 133 -12.49 4.72 24.56
N GLY A 134 -11.49 5.36 25.18
CA GLY A 134 -10.29 5.82 24.46
C GLY A 134 -9.30 4.71 24.08
N GLY A 135 -9.04 3.77 24.99
CA GLY A 135 -8.02 2.73 24.80
C GLY A 135 -8.49 1.54 23.96
N MET A 136 -9.76 1.13 24.12
CA MET A 136 -10.31 -0.04 23.43
C MET A 136 -10.55 0.23 21.95
N GLU A 137 -11.08 1.41 21.62
CA GLU A 137 -11.36 1.79 20.24
C GLU A 137 -10.08 1.98 19.43
N THR A 138 -9.08 2.65 20.00
CA THR A 138 -7.76 2.82 19.36
C THR A 138 -7.06 1.47 19.17
N ALA A 139 -7.12 0.59 20.17
CA ALA A 139 -6.57 -0.76 20.03
C ALA A 139 -7.31 -1.58 18.96
N ALA A 140 -8.65 -1.50 18.89
CA ALA A 140 -9.43 -2.17 17.85
C ALA A 140 -9.09 -1.63 16.45
N ALA A 141 -9.00 -0.31 16.28
CA ALA A 141 -8.61 0.32 15.02
C ALA A 141 -7.21 -0.13 14.58
N LEU A 142 -6.24 -0.18 15.51
CA LEU A 142 -4.90 -0.72 15.23
C LEU A 142 -4.98 -2.19 14.81
N THR A 143 -5.73 -3.04 15.53
CA THR A 143 -5.83 -4.45 15.15
C THR A 143 -6.41 -4.67 13.76
N LEU A 144 -7.42 -3.88 13.37
CA LEU A 144 -7.99 -3.92 12.03
C LEU A 144 -7.00 -3.41 10.98
N HIS A 145 -6.31 -2.30 11.26
CA HIS A 145 -5.26 -1.76 10.38
C HIS A 145 -4.21 -2.83 10.07
N ARG A 146 -3.75 -3.55 11.10
CA ARG A 146 -2.76 -4.62 10.97
C ARG A 146 -3.26 -5.86 10.25
N ALA A 147 -4.56 -6.16 10.34
CA ALA A 147 -5.15 -7.19 9.48
C ALA A 147 -5.09 -6.78 8.01
N ILE A 148 -5.30 -5.49 7.70
CA ILE A 148 -5.16 -4.99 6.33
C ILE A 148 -3.69 -5.07 5.87
N GLU A 149 -2.71 -4.74 6.72
CA GLU A 149 -1.28 -4.94 6.41
C GLU A 149 -0.92 -6.40 6.15
N GLY A 150 -1.50 -7.33 6.92
CA GLY A 150 -1.36 -8.76 6.66
C GLY A 150 -1.90 -9.16 5.29
N ALA A 151 -3.05 -8.62 4.91
CA ALA A 151 -3.63 -8.85 3.59
C ALA A 151 -2.71 -8.31 2.47
N THR A 152 -2.11 -7.13 2.65
CA THR A 152 -1.17 -6.58 1.66
C THR A 152 0.14 -7.37 1.58
N LEU A 153 0.65 -7.91 2.69
CA LEU A 153 1.81 -8.81 2.71
C LEU A 153 1.59 -10.09 1.90
N ALA A 154 0.36 -10.61 1.89
CA ALA A 154 0.03 -11.78 1.07
C ALA A 154 0.12 -11.46 -0.44
N LEU A 155 -0.17 -10.21 -0.82
CA LEU A 155 -0.17 -9.75 -2.20
C LEU A 155 1.23 -9.31 -2.67
N ASN A 156 2.03 -8.68 -1.79
CA ASN A 156 3.30 -8.06 -2.15
C ASN A 156 4.38 -8.22 -1.06
N ALA A 157 4.93 -9.42 -0.94
CA ALA A 157 6.02 -9.74 0.02
C ALA A 157 7.42 -9.32 -0.50
N SER A 158 7.59 -8.05 -0.88
CA SER A 158 8.91 -7.49 -1.22
C SER A 158 9.74 -7.26 0.05
N LEU A 159 11.05 -7.50 0.00
CA LEU A 159 11.96 -7.27 1.13
C LEU A 159 11.86 -5.83 1.67
N VAL A 160 11.72 -4.84 0.77
CA VAL A 160 11.61 -3.42 1.13
C VAL A 160 10.32 -3.18 1.92
N VAL A 161 9.20 -3.72 1.44
CA VAL A 161 7.89 -3.65 2.10
C VAL A 161 7.94 -4.30 3.47
N VAL A 162 8.58 -5.47 3.59
CA VAL A 162 8.74 -6.16 4.89
C VAL A 162 9.53 -5.32 5.88
N VAL A 163 10.65 -4.70 5.45
CA VAL A 163 11.44 -3.82 6.34
C VAL A 163 10.64 -2.58 6.75
N ALA A 164 9.92 -1.96 5.82
CA ALA A 164 9.05 -0.82 6.11
C ALA A 164 7.97 -1.19 7.15
N LEU A 165 7.28 -2.33 6.94
CA LEU A 165 6.27 -2.85 7.86
C LEU A 165 6.86 -3.23 9.22
N MET A 166 8.09 -3.76 9.29
CA MET A 166 8.74 -4.00 10.57
C MET A 166 8.93 -2.71 11.36
N VAL A 167 9.47 -1.66 10.74
CA VAL A 167 9.67 -0.35 11.41
C VAL A 167 8.34 0.26 11.83
N HIS A 168 7.35 0.18 10.95
CA HIS A 168 5.99 0.62 11.24
C HIS A 168 5.39 -0.12 12.45
N SER A 169 5.44 -1.45 12.42
CA SER A 169 4.91 -2.35 13.45
C SER A 169 5.56 -2.22 14.82
N ALA A 170 6.89 -2.01 14.88
CA ALA A 170 7.55 -1.68 16.14
C ALA A 170 6.98 -0.42 16.76
N SER A 171 6.66 0.55 15.91
CA SER A 171 6.19 1.83 16.38
C SER A 171 4.74 1.80 16.83
N GLU A 172 3.90 1.00 16.15
CA GLU A 172 2.55 0.70 16.63
C GLU A 172 2.58 -0.03 17.97
N GLY A 173 3.47 -1.01 18.15
CA GLY A 173 3.66 -1.69 19.43
C GLY A 173 4.02 -0.72 20.56
N LEU A 174 4.88 0.25 20.27
CA LEU A 174 5.25 1.32 21.19
C LEU A 174 4.05 2.23 21.52
N ALA A 175 3.29 2.64 20.50
CA ALA A 175 2.09 3.47 20.68
C ALA A 175 0.99 2.74 21.46
N LEU A 176 0.72 1.47 21.14
CA LEU A 176 -0.23 0.61 21.85
C LEU A 176 0.14 0.46 23.32
N ALA A 177 1.43 0.21 23.61
CA ALA A 177 1.90 0.12 24.99
C ALA A 177 1.73 1.44 25.75
N ALA A 178 2.04 2.58 25.13
CA ALA A 178 1.86 3.88 25.75
C ALA A 178 0.38 4.22 26.02
N LEU A 179 -0.52 3.93 25.06
CA LEU A 179 -1.95 4.18 25.21
C LEU A 179 -2.58 3.31 26.29
N LEU A 180 -2.23 2.02 26.34
CA LEU A 180 -2.76 1.09 27.34
C LEU A 180 -2.21 1.37 28.74
N ASP A 181 -0.96 1.84 28.85
CA ASP A 181 -0.38 2.27 30.14
C ASP A 181 -1.14 3.48 30.70
N VAL A 182 -1.44 4.48 29.86
CA VAL A 182 -2.27 5.63 30.25
C VAL A 182 -3.70 5.21 30.63
N GLY A 183 -4.27 4.24 29.92
CA GLY A 183 -5.59 3.69 30.21
C GLY A 183 -5.65 2.72 31.40
N GLY A 184 -4.51 2.36 32.02
CA GLY A 184 -4.43 1.34 33.06
C GLY A 184 -4.88 -0.06 32.61
N GLN A 185 -4.86 -0.33 31.30
CA GLN A 185 -5.31 -1.58 30.70
C GLN A 185 -4.18 -2.60 30.62
N ARG A 186 -4.53 -3.88 30.60
CA ARG A 186 -3.53 -4.96 30.47
C ARG A 186 -2.99 -4.99 29.04
N LEU A 187 -1.69 -4.76 28.87
CA LEU A 187 -1.00 -4.79 27.57
C LEU A 187 -1.07 -6.14 26.86
N THR A 188 -0.89 -7.24 27.61
CA THR A 188 -0.72 -8.58 27.05
C THR A 188 -1.85 -9.04 26.10
N PRO A 189 -3.15 -9.00 26.47
CA PRO A 189 -4.20 -9.46 25.57
C PRO A 189 -4.26 -8.63 24.28
N TRP A 190 -4.12 -7.31 24.37
CA TRP A 190 -4.14 -6.43 23.20
C TRP A 190 -2.93 -6.64 22.29
N LEU A 191 -1.75 -6.87 22.87
CA LEU A 191 -0.56 -7.19 22.10
C LEU A 191 -0.69 -8.53 21.38
N VAL A 192 -1.31 -9.54 21.99
CA VAL A 192 -1.60 -10.82 21.33
C VAL A 192 -2.54 -10.61 20.14
N VAL A 193 -3.65 -9.88 20.31
CA VAL A 193 -4.57 -9.58 19.20
C VAL A 193 -3.86 -8.83 18.08
N ALA A 194 -3.05 -7.82 18.42
CA ALA A 194 -2.28 -7.06 17.44
C ALA A 194 -1.22 -7.91 16.73
N CYS A 195 -0.62 -8.92 17.37
CA CYS A 195 0.32 -9.83 16.72
C CYS A 195 -0.39 -10.90 15.87
N VAL A 196 -1.59 -11.33 16.23
CA VAL A 196 -2.34 -12.31 15.45
C VAL A 196 -3.01 -11.67 14.22
N SER A 197 -3.33 -10.39 14.26
CA SER A 197 -4.11 -9.75 13.19
C SER A 197 -3.44 -9.76 11.80
N PRO A 198 -2.10 -9.58 11.61
CA PRO A 198 -1.50 -9.72 10.29
C PRO A 198 -1.63 -11.13 9.71
N ALA A 199 -1.57 -12.18 10.55
CA ALA A 199 -1.81 -13.55 10.10
C ALA A 199 -3.26 -13.74 9.63
N VAL A 200 -4.22 -13.17 10.37
CA VAL A 200 -5.64 -13.14 9.95
C VAL A 200 -5.78 -12.43 8.61
N GLY A 201 -5.09 -11.30 8.42
CA GLY A 201 -5.00 -10.59 7.15
C GLY A 201 -4.56 -11.46 5.98
N VAL A 202 -3.42 -12.13 6.12
CA VAL A 202 -2.88 -13.06 5.10
C VAL A 202 -3.90 -14.14 4.77
N LEU A 203 -4.50 -14.74 5.79
CA LEU A 203 -5.51 -15.78 5.60
C LEU A 203 -6.73 -15.24 4.84
N THR A 204 -7.27 -14.09 5.24
CA THR A 204 -8.44 -13.48 4.58
C THR A 204 -8.17 -13.17 3.10
N ALA A 205 -6.98 -12.64 2.77
CA ALA A 205 -6.58 -12.39 1.39
C ALA A 205 -6.42 -13.68 0.57
N THR A 206 -6.03 -14.77 1.21
CA THR A 206 -5.90 -16.08 0.56
C THR A 206 -7.26 -16.71 0.25
N PHE A 207 -8.26 -16.54 1.13
CA PHE A 207 -9.60 -17.11 0.96
C PHE A 207 -10.52 -16.27 0.07
N SER A 208 -10.30 -14.96 -0.01
CA SER A 208 -11.15 -14.04 -0.77
C SER A 208 -10.29 -13.18 -1.68
N PRO A 209 -9.88 -13.68 -2.86
CA PRO A 209 -9.13 -12.87 -3.82
C PRO A 209 -9.95 -11.63 -4.15
N LEU A 210 -9.38 -10.46 -3.88
CA LEU A 210 -10.06 -9.19 -4.11
C LEU A 210 -10.16 -8.94 -5.62
N PRO A 211 -11.31 -8.46 -6.13
CA PRO A 211 -11.40 -8.02 -7.51
C PRO A 211 -10.33 -6.95 -7.77
N GLY A 212 -9.69 -7.00 -8.94
CA GLY A 212 -8.61 -6.05 -9.28
C GLY A 212 -9.03 -4.59 -9.15
N GLN A 213 -10.32 -4.28 -9.34
CA GLN A 213 -10.84 -2.91 -9.17
C GLN A 213 -10.91 -2.45 -7.70
N VAL A 214 -10.99 -3.38 -6.74
CA VAL A 214 -11.16 -3.06 -5.32
C VAL A 214 -9.81 -2.76 -4.65
N VAL A 215 -8.73 -3.37 -5.13
CA VAL A 215 -7.37 -3.19 -4.61
C VAL A 215 -6.94 -1.71 -4.55
N PRO A 216 -7.00 -0.92 -5.64
CA PRO A 216 -6.57 0.49 -5.60
C PRO A 216 -7.47 1.35 -4.71
N ILE A 217 -8.77 1.01 -4.58
CA ILE A 217 -9.70 1.71 -3.69
C ILE A 217 -9.31 1.46 -2.23
N LEU A 218 -9.00 0.21 -1.87
CA LEU A 218 -8.52 -0.14 -0.53
C LEU A 218 -7.17 0.51 -0.22
N LEU A 219 -6.22 0.49 -1.16
CA LEU A 219 -4.93 1.16 -0.99
C LEU A 219 -5.10 2.68 -0.78
N GLY A 220 -5.99 3.32 -1.55
CA GLY A 220 -6.37 4.71 -1.32
C GLY A 220 -6.90 4.94 0.09
N MET A 221 -7.86 4.13 0.54
CA MET A 221 -8.42 4.21 1.90
C MET A 221 -7.35 4.04 2.99
N VAL A 222 -6.48 3.04 2.88
CA VAL A 222 -5.37 2.80 3.82
C VAL A 222 -4.41 3.97 3.84
N THR A 223 -4.08 4.54 2.67
CA THR A 223 -3.25 5.75 2.56
C THR A 223 -3.86 6.90 3.35
N GLY A 224 -5.17 7.12 3.24
CA GLY A 224 -5.90 8.13 4.00
C GLY A 224 -5.85 7.94 5.51
N VAL A 225 -6.08 6.70 5.96
CA VAL A 225 -5.95 6.30 7.38
C VAL A 225 -4.52 6.60 7.87
N ALA A 226 -3.51 6.17 7.12
CA ALA A 226 -2.12 6.31 7.47
C ALA A 226 -1.65 7.77 7.52
N LEU A 227 -2.14 8.59 6.59
CA LEU A 227 -1.88 10.03 6.57
C LEU A 227 -2.42 10.70 7.84
N ARG A 228 -3.64 10.34 8.27
CA ARG A 228 -4.26 10.92 9.47
C ARG A 228 -3.52 10.53 10.74
N THR A 229 -3.12 9.28 10.90
CA THR A 229 -2.39 8.79 12.07
C THR A 229 -1.00 9.41 12.15
N ALA A 230 -0.30 9.53 11.02
CA ALA A 230 0.98 10.20 10.92
C ALA A 230 0.88 11.68 11.33
N ILE A 231 -0.10 12.42 10.81
CA ILE A 231 -0.33 13.82 11.20
C ILE A 231 -0.66 13.92 12.70
N ALA A 232 -1.48 13.02 13.24
CA ALA A 232 -1.80 13.00 14.67
C ALA A 232 -0.52 12.84 15.50
N GLY A 233 0.32 11.86 15.17
CA GLY A 233 1.54 11.56 15.90
C GLY A 233 2.55 12.71 15.84
N MET A 234 2.68 13.37 14.68
CA MET A 234 3.50 14.57 14.55
C MET A 234 2.97 15.75 15.38
N GLN A 235 1.66 16.01 15.37
CA GLN A 235 1.05 17.06 16.19
C GLN A 235 1.26 16.80 17.69
N HIS A 236 1.13 15.55 18.14
CA HIS A 236 1.41 15.17 19.52
C HIS A 236 2.88 15.38 19.88
N ALA A 237 3.80 15.00 18.99
CA ALA A 237 5.23 15.26 19.18
C ALA A 237 5.56 16.76 19.23
N ALA A 238 4.97 17.55 18.34
CA ALA A 238 5.15 19.01 18.28
C ALA A 238 4.62 19.72 19.54
N SER A 239 3.42 19.36 20.01
CA SER A 239 2.84 19.96 21.24
C SER A 239 3.67 19.69 22.50
N ARG A 240 4.46 18.61 22.53
CA ARG A 240 5.43 18.34 23.61
C ARG A 240 6.75 19.08 23.42
N HIS A 241 7.15 19.38 22.18
CA HIS A 241 8.33 20.18 21.90
C HIS A 241 8.18 21.59 22.48
N GLU A 242 7.01 22.22 22.34
CA GLU A 242 6.72 23.54 22.89
C GLU A 242 6.89 23.62 24.42
N ARG A 243 6.77 22.48 25.11
CA ARG A 243 6.98 22.39 26.57
C ARG A 243 8.45 22.20 26.97
N GLY A 244 9.39 22.32 26.04
CA GLY A 244 10.84 22.30 26.31
C GLY A 244 11.46 20.91 26.51
N PHE A 245 10.74 19.83 26.21
CA PHE A 245 11.23 18.45 26.45
C PHE A 245 12.12 17.89 25.32
N LEU A 246 12.27 18.59 24.19
CA LEU A 246 13.02 18.12 23.04
C LEU A 246 14.15 19.11 22.69
N SER A 247 15.39 18.66 22.84
CA SER A 247 16.56 19.39 22.34
C SER A 247 16.56 19.40 20.81
N LYS A 248 16.96 20.52 20.19
CA LYS A 248 17.13 20.70 18.73
C LYS A 248 17.86 19.53 18.06
N ARG A 249 18.84 18.94 18.75
CA ARG A 249 19.61 17.77 18.28
C ARG A 249 18.75 16.55 17.96
N HIS A 250 17.66 16.33 18.69
CA HIS A 250 16.74 15.22 18.42
C HIS A 250 15.87 15.48 17.19
N LEU A 251 15.52 16.75 16.93
CA LEU A 251 14.81 17.13 15.71
C LEU A 251 15.70 16.97 14.49
N ASP A 252 16.95 17.41 14.57
CA ASP A 252 17.91 17.27 13.47
C ASP A 252 18.16 15.78 13.17
N ALA A 253 18.30 14.94 14.20
CA ALA A 253 18.45 13.51 14.03
C ALA A 253 17.18 12.86 13.44
N ALA A 254 15.99 13.26 13.90
CA ALA A 254 14.74 12.75 13.36
C ALA A 254 14.55 13.14 11.89
N ALA A 255 14.81 14.41 11.55
CA ALA A 255 14.76 14.89 10.18
C ALA A 255 15.76 14.14 9.29
N ALA A 256 17.00 13.94 9.77
CA ALA A 256 18.00 13.16 9.04
C ALA A 256 17.54 11.72 8.78
N ILE A 257 17.00 11.03 9.79
CA ILE A 257 16.47 9.66 9.63
C ILE A 257 15.34 9.61 8.60
N VAL A 258 14.42 10.57 8.63
CA VAL A 258 13.29 10.64 7.70
C VAL A 258 13.77 10.90 6.28
N VAL A 259 14.69 11.85 6.09
CA VAL A 259 15.30 12.15 4.78
C VAL A 259 16.05 10.93 4.25
N THR A 260 16.90 10.30 5.07
CA THR A 260 17.63 9.10 4.66
C THR A 260 16.68 7.95 4.31
N GLY A 261 15.65 7.71 5.13
CA GLY A 261 14.63 6.69 4.85
C GLY A 261 13.88 6.95 3.56
N GLY A 262 13.46 8.20 3.31
CA GLY A 262 12.80 8.60 2.07
C GLY A 262 13.70 8.44 0.84
N VAL A 263 14.97 8.83 0.92
CA VAL A 263 15.94 8.65 -0.17
C VAL A 263 16.15 7.17 -0.47
N VAL A 264 16.27 6.31 0.55
CA VAL A 264 16.42 4.86 0.36
C VAL A 264 15.19 4.25 -0.30
N LEU A 265 13.98 4.65 0.11
CA LEU A 265 12.73 4.23 -0.53
C LEU A 265 12.68 4.63 -2.01
N VAL A 266 12.94 5.91 -2.31
CA VAL A 266 12.95 6.41 -3.70
C VAL A 266 14.01 5.69 -4.55
N ALA A 267 15.22 5.49 -4.02
CA ALA A 267 16.27 4.76 -4.71
C ALA A 267 15.87 3.30 -4.97
N ALA A 268 15.21 2.63 -4.02
CA ALA A 268 14.73 1.27 -4.19
C ALA A 268 13.68 1.15 -5.30
N HIS A 269 12.77 2.13 -5.42
CA HIS A 269 11.82 2.18 -6.54
C HIS A 269 12.52 2.41 -7.88
N GLY A 270 13.51 3.31 -7.94
CA GLY A 270 14.28 3.57 -9.16
C GLY A 270 15.05 2.34 -9.66
N VAL A 271 15.68 1.59 -8.75
CA VAL A 271 16.39 0.33 -9.08
C VAL A 271 15.42 -0.72 -9.62
N ARG A 272 14.20 -0.81 -9.07
CA ARG A 272 13.18 -1.74 -9.56
C ARG A 272 12.73 -1.40 -10.97
N ALA A 273 12.44 -0.12 -11.23
CA ALA A 273 12.04 0.37 -12.55
C ALA A 273 13.10 0.05 -13.61
N HIS A 274 14.39 0.25 -13.29
CA HIS A 274 15.48 -0.13 -14.17
C HIS A 274 15.58 -1.63 -14.40
N ARG A 275 15.40 -2.46 -13.37
CA ARG A 275 15.50 -3.93 -13.50
C ARG A 275 14.38 -4.55 -14.33
N GLU A 276 13.18 -3.99 -14.28
CA GLU A 276 12.07 -4.40 -15.17
C GLU A 276 12.36 -3.99 -16.63
N GLN A 277 13.10 -2.90 -16.84
CA GLN A 277 13.49 -2.42 -18.17
C GLN A 277 14.70 -3.18 -18.75
N ASP A 278 15.63 -3.62 -17.90
CA ASP A 278 16.84 -4.36 -18.29
C ASP A 278 16.67 -5.89 -18.26
N GLY A 279 15.47 -6.38 -17.89
CA GLY A 279 15.15 -7.79 -17.77
C GLY A 279 15.20 -8.56 -19.09
N HIS A 280 16.34 -9.21 -19.34
CA HIS A 280 16.59 -10.24 -20.34
C HIS A 280 15.44 -11.26 -20.52
N PRO A 281 15.29 -11.83 -21.74
CA PRO A 281 14.28 -12.85 -22.03
C PRO A 281 14.41 -14.01 -21.04
N VAL A 282 13.33 -14.26 -20.30
CA VAL A 282 13.20 -15.45 -19.46
C VAL A 282 13.42 -16.66 -20.36
N ALA A 283 14.51 -17.37 -20.14
CA ALA A 283 14.72 -18.68 -20.73
C ALA A 283 13.55 -19.57 -20.31
N SER A 284 12.62 -19.80 -21.24
CA SER A 284 11.55 -20.77 -21.08
C SER A 284 12.18 -22.10 -20.68
N ALA A 285 11.94 -22.52 -19.45
CA ALA A 285 12.23 -23.88 -19.03
C ALA A 285 11.39 -24.81 -19.91
N SER A 286 12.07 -25.56 -20.78
CA SER A 286 11.49 -26.59 -21.63
C SER A 286 10.89 -27.70 -20.75
N ILE A 287 9.61 -27.56 -20.42
CA ILE A 287 8.79 -28.71 -20.05
C ILE A 287 8.41 -29.34 -21.39
N THR A 288 8.80 -30.58 -21.61
CA THR A 288 8.40 -31.38 -22.77
C THR A 288 7.06 -32.05 -22.45
N PRO A 289 5.95 -31.73 -23.15
CA PRO A 289 4.78 -32.59 -23.18
C PRO A 289 4.67 -33.22 -24.56
N THR A 290 4.90 -34.54 -24.62
CA THR A 290 4.48 -35.35 -25.76
C THR A 290 2.97 -35.53 -25.69
N ALA A 291 2.22 -34.64 -26.33
CA ALA A 291 0.86 -34.88 -26.79
C ALA A 291 0.48 -33.85 -27.87
N THR A 292 -0.05 -34.36 -28.97
CA THR A 292 -0.45 -33.68 -30.20
C THR A 292 -1.32 -32.43 -29.93
N PRO A 293 -0.98 -31.24 -30.44
CA PRO A 293 -1.70 -30.02 -30.11
C PRO A 293 -2.90 -29.82 -31.05
N GLU A 294 -4.08 -29.78 -30.46
CA GLU A 294 -5.23 -29.07 -31.03
C GLU A 294 -5.00 -27.59 -30.69
N SER A 295 -4.62 -26.78 -31.69
CA SER A 295 -4.29 -25.37 -31.54
C SER A 295 -5.54 -24.52 -31.26
N THR A 296 -6.04 -24.56 -30.02
CA THR A 296 -6.88 -23.49 -29.50
C THR A 296 -5.96 -22.34 -29.09
N SER A 297 -5.67 -21.42 -30.02
CA SER A 297 -4.96 -20.19 -29.68
C SER A 297 -5.79 -19.41 -28.66
N SER A 298 -5.28 -19.31 -27.44
CA SER A 298 -5.86 -18.39 -26.45
C SER A 298 -5.96 -17.00 -27.08
N PRO A 299 -7.09 -16.30 -26.93
CA PRO A 299 -7.27 -14.98 -27.51
C PRO A 299 -6.18 -14.05 -26.98
N MET A 300 -5.40 -13.46 -27.90
CA MET A 300 -4.28 -12.59 -27.57
C MET A 300 -4.78 -11.36 -26.82
N THR A 301 -4.25 -11.12 -25.61
CA THR A 301 -4.64 -9.94 -24.83
C THR A 301 -3.88 -8.69 -25.28
N ARG A 302 -4.34 -7.51 -24.84
CA ARG A 302 -3.65 -6.23 -25.15
C ARG A 302 -2.23 -6.19 -24.60
N ALA A 303 -2.00 -6.75 -23.41
CA ALA A 303 -0.67 -6.83 -22.82
C ALA A 303 0.25 -7.72 -23.66
N ASP A 304 -0.26 -8.88 -24.09
CA ASP A 304 0.50 -9.81 -24.94
C ASP A 304 0.90 -9.16 -26.27
N LEU A 305 0.01 -8.36 -26.87
CA LEU A 305 0.28 -7.59 -28.08
C LEU A 305 1.41 -6.57 -27.86
N GLY A 306 1.38 -5.83 -26.77
CA GLY A 306 2.43 -4.86 -26.43
C GLY A 306 3.79 -5.53 -26.23
N THR A 307 3.82 -6.65 -25.51
CA THR A 307 5.03 -7.44 -25.31
C THR A 307 5.53 -8.05 -26.62
N ALA A 308 4.64 -8.53 -27.49
CA ALA A 308 5.01 -9.08 -28.80
C ALA A 308 5.65 -8.02 -29.73
N VAL A 309 5.09 -6.80 -29.77
CA VAL A 309 5.65 -5.68 -30.54
C VAL A 309 6.99 -5.21 -29.96
N ALA A 310 7.06 -5.02 -28.64
CA ALA A 310 8.27 -4.56 -27.96
C ALA A 310 9.44 -5.55 -28.08
N SER A 311 9.15 -6.84 -28.12
CA SER A 311 10.16 -7.90 -28.33
C SER A 311 10.51 -8.13 -29.81
N GLY A 312 9.88 -7.42 -30.74
CA GLY A 312 10.05 -7.63 -32.20
C GLY A 312 9.47 -8.95 -32.71
N ARG A 313 8.68 -9.67 -31.90
CA ARG A 313 7.99 -10.91 -32.32
C ARG A 313 6.84 -10.64 -33.28
N MET A 314 6.31 -9.42 -33.29
CA MET A 314 5.27 -8.99 -34.21
C MET A 314 5.68 -7.65 -34.80
N SER A 315 5.78 -7.57 -36.13
CA SER A 315 6.13 -6.32 -36.80
C SER A 315 4.95 -5.34 -36.79
N LEU A 316 5.23 -4.04 -36.92
CA LEU A 316 4.17 -3.05 -37.09
C LEU A 316 3.26 -3.40 -38.28
N ALA A 317 3.82 -3.91 -39.37
CA ALA A 317 3.06 -4.31 -40.55
C ALA A 317 2.10 -5.47 -40.26
N ASP A 318 2.47 -6.41 -39.38
CA ASP A 318 1.59 -7.52 -38.99
C ASP A 318 0.45 -7.03 -38.11
N VAL A 319 0.73 -6.15 -37.15
CA VAL A 319 -0.29 -5.53 -36.29
C VAL A 319 -1.28 -4.70 -37.11
N LEU A 320 -0.78 -3.92 -38.08
CA LEU A 320 -1.61 -3.11 -38.96
C LEU A 320 -2.37 -3.95 -40.01
N ARG A 321 -1.99 -5.21 -40.23
CA ARG A 321 -2.72 -6.12 -41.14
C ARG A 321 -3.89 -6.80 -40.43
N ASP A 322 -3.79 -7.02 -39.12
CA ASP A 322 -4.89 -7.54 -38.30
C ASP A 322 -5.79 -6.38 -37.82
N ASP A 323 -6.80 -6.05 -38.62
CA ASP A 323 -7.84 -5.08 -38.26
C ASP A 323 -8.90 -5.67 -37.31
N SER A 324 -8.81 -6.97 -37.02
CA SER A 324 -9.76 -7.70 -36.23
C SER A 324 -9.33 -7.82 -34.76
N GLY A 325 -10.27 -8.17 -33.88
CA GLY A 325 -9.96 -8.54 -32.50
C GLY A 325 -9.35 -7.42 -31.65
N VAL A 326 -8.22 -7.71 -31.01
CA VAL A 326 -7.57 -6.80 -30.05
C VAL A 326 -6.73 -5.74 -30.77
N ALA A 327 -6.04 -6.08 -31.86
CA ALA A 327 -5.20 -5.16 -32.60
C ALA A 327 -6.00 -3.96 -33.14
N GLY A 328 -7.15 -4.21 -33.77
CA GLY A 328 -8.01 -3.16 -34.31
C GLY A 328 -8.54 -2.15 -33.27
N ARG A 329 -8.71 -2.56 -32.00
CA ARG A 329 -9.21 -1.69 -30.90
C ARG A 329 -8.12 -0.96 -30.14
N VAL A 330 -6.86 -1.13 -30.50
CA VAL A 330 -5.74 -0.49 -29.80
C VAL A 330 -5.41 0.83 -30.49
N GLY A 331 -5.13 1.86 -29.69
CA GLY A 331 -4.74 3.18 -30.20
C GLY A 331 -3.38 3.13 -30.91
N VAL A 332 -3.26 3.81 -32.05
CA VAL A 332 -2.05 3.83 -32.90
C VAL A 332 -0.83 4.33 -32.11
N LEU A 333 -1.00 5.42 -31.34
CA LEU A 333 0.06 5.96 -30.49
C LEU A 333 0.55 4.96 -29.43
N TRP A 334 -0.34 4.09 -28.92
CA TRP A 334 0.04 3.08 -27.94
C TRP A 334 0.96 2.03 -28.57
N ILE A 335 0.67 1.57 -29.80
CA ILE A 335 1.50 0.56 -30.49
C ILE A 335 2.85 1.13 -30.86
N LEU A 336 2.88 2.34 -31.43
CA LEU A 336 4.13 2.97 -31.87
C LEU A 336 5.09 3.26 -30.71
N ARG A 337 4.57 3.51 -29.50
CA ARG A 337 5.40 3.65 -28.28
C ARG A 337 6.06 2.36 -27.81
N HIS A 338 5.57 1.21 -28.26
CA HIS A 338 6.18 -0.09 -27.96
C HIS A 338 7.19 -0.51 -29.03
N LEU A 339 7.37 0.26 -30.12
CA LEU A 339 8.40 -0.05 -31.10
C LEU A 339 9.79 0.25 -30.52
N PRO A 340 10.75 -0.69 -30.65
CA PRO A 340 12.10 -0.47 -30.15
C PRO A 340 12.76 0.69 -30.91
N GLY A 341 13.38 1.62 -30.16
CA GLY A 341 14.18 2.70 -30.75
C GLY A 341 13.45 4.03 -31.00
N HIS A 342 12.15 4.15 -30.72
CA HIS A 342 11.40 5.40 -30.93
C HIS A 342 10.94 6.05 -29.63
N GLY A 343 11.26 7.34 -29.46
CA GLY A 343 10.84 8.13 -28.30
C GLY A 343 9.39 8.63 -28.42
N SER A 344 8.70 8.83 -27.29
CA SER A 344 7.29 9.26 -27.28
C SER A 344 7.05 10.62 -27.97
N ALA A 345 8.01 11.55 -27.88
CA ALA A 345 7.94 12.86 -28.55
C ALA A 345 8.15 12.74 -30.07
N GLU A 346 9.08 11.89 -30.48
CA GLU A 346 9.39 11.61 -31.89
C GLU A 346 8.18 10.95 -32.59
N VAL A 347 7.58 9.93 -31.96
CA VAL A 347 6.37 9.27 -32.47
C VAL A 347 5.24 10.28 -32.67
N GLY A 348 5.04 11.21 -31.72
CA GLY A 348 4.02 12.25 -31.83
C GLY A 348 4.27 13.19 -33.01
N ALA A 349 5.52 13.60 -33.23
CA ALA A 349 5.89 14.45 -34.36
C ALA A 349 5.72 13.74 -35.71
N LEU A 350 6.07 12.46 -35.80
CA LEU A 350 5.91 11.65 -37.01
C LEU A 350 4.43 11.41 -37.34
N LEU A 351 3.59 11.12 -36.34
CA LEU A 351 2.14 11.00 -36.55
C LEU A 351 1.52 12.29 -37.09
N ALA A 352 1.91 13.44 -36.51
CA ALA A 352 1.46 14.74 -36.99
C ALA A 352 1.92 15.03 -38.43
N ALA A 353 3.14 14.61 -38.81
CA ALA A 353 3.65 14.77 -40.16
C ALA A 353 2.93 13.90 -41.20
N ILE A 354 2.45 12.72 -40.81
CA ILE A 354 1.66 11.81 -41.66
C ILE A 354 0.18 12.21 -41.71
N GLY A 355 -0.28 13.04 -40.77
CA GLY A 355 -1.67 13.48 -40.65
C GLY A 355 -2.57 12.49 -39.91
N VAL A 356 -2.00 11.57 -39.13
CA VAL A 356 -2.75 10.57 -38.34
C VAL A 356 -2.96 11.10 -36.93
N ASP A 357 -4.21 11.14 -36.46
CA ASP A 357 -4.51 11.48 -35.06
C ASP A 357 -3.96 10.37 -34.14
N GLY A 358 -3.15 10.76 -33.15
CA GLY A 358 -2.62 9.83 -32.14
C GLY A 358 -3.70 9.16 -31.28
N ARG A 359 -4.94 9.64 -31.34
CA ARG A 359 -6.11 9.02 -30.69
C ARG A 359 -6.84 8.00 -31.56
N SER A 360 -6.55 7.91 -32.85
CA SER A 360 -7.15 6.91 -33.74
C SER A 360 -6.78 5.49 -33.31
N HIS A 361 -7.69 4.54 -33.53
CA HIS A 361 -7.40 3.12 -33.36
C HIS A 361 -6.86 2.54 -34.65
N VAL A 362 -6.14 1.41 -34.57
CA VAL A 362 -5.61 0.72 -35.76
C VAL A 362 -6.73 0.37 -36.73
N GLY A 363 -7.89 -0.05 -36.24
CA GLY A 363 -9.05 -0.38 -37.08
C GLY A 363 -9.58 0.80 -37.89
N ASP A 364 -9.38 2.04 -37.41
CA ASP A 364 -9.89 3.26 -38.05
C ASP A 364 -8.99 3.76 -39.19
N LEU A 365 -7.76 3.23 -39.30
CA LEU A 365 -6.79 3.69 -40.28
C LEU A 365 -7.13 3.23 -41.70
N ASP A 366 -7.05 4.14 -42.66
CA ASP A 366 -7.21 3.80 -44.07
C ASP A 366 -5.95 3.14 -44.66
N SER A 367 -6.04 2.62 -45.89
CA SER A 367 -4.91 1.95 -46.54
C SER A 367 -3.70 2.86 -46.80
N ARG A 368 -3.92 4.17 -46.99
CA ARG A 368 -2.85 5.15 -47.25
C ARG A 368 -2.11 5.45 -45.96
N GLU A 369 -2.82 5.67 -44.86
CA GLU A 369 -2.26 5.91 -43.53
C GLU A 369 -1.46 4.70 -43.04
N ARG A 370 -1.99 3.47 -43.18
CA ARG A 370 -1.25 2.24 -42.84
C ARG A 370 0.05 2.12 -43.64
N SER A 371 0.00 2.39 -44.93
CA SER A 371 1.18 2.34 -45.80
C SER A 371 2.22 3.39 -45.42
N ALA A 372 1.78 4.60 -45.07
CA ALA A 372 2.66 5.68 -44.62
C ALA A 372 3.32 5.34 -43.28
N LEU A 373 2.56 4.80 -42.32
CA LEU A 373 3.09 4.34 -41.03
C LEU A 373 4.15 3.24 -41.19
N VAL A 374 3.89 2.22 -42.02
CA VAL A 374 4.88 1.17 -42.28
C VAL A 374 6.14 1.76 -42.93
N LYS A 375 6.00 2.71 -43.85
CA LYS A 375 7.16 3.33 -44.51
C LYS A 375 8.01 4.19 -43.56
N THR A 376 7.39 4.81 -42.56
CA THR A 376 8.08 5.72 -41.63
C THR A 376 8.77 4.99 -40.47
N PHE A 377 8.22 3.85 -40.03
CA PHE A 377 8.67 3.12 -38.84
C PHE A 377 9.33 1.76 -39.16
N HIS A 378 9.67 1.53 -40.43
CA HIS A 378 10.46 0.39 -40.91
C HIS A 378 11.77 0.93 -41.48
#